data_AF-A0A1V3N326-F1
#
_entry.id   AF-A0A1V3N326-F1
#
_cell.length_a   1.000
_cell.length_b   1.000
_cell.length_c   1.000
_cell.angle_alpha   90.00
_cell.angle_beta   90.00
_cell.angle_gamma   90.00
#
_symmetry.space_group_name_H-M   'P 1'
#
loop_
_entity.id
_entity.type
_entity.pdbx_description
1 polymer ?
#
loop_
_entity_poly.entity_id
_entity_poly.type
_entity_poly.pdbx_seq_one_letter_code
_entity_poly.pdbx_strand_id
1 'polypeptide(L)'
;MKKGKLYLMSLAMGAIFFACNNQTPQEKATDQMEKAENKALASSEDAMATSESAAAKNTEAVIYSNIAAANEAISKIPAPQLSNAEAKSLYTRLGKTVVDRINAKTALEAMDKEDAIQRIKNDNARKLQAGEITQSDYDNILKYLADCFAASKSIN
;
A
#
# COMPACT_ATOMS: atom_id res chain seq x y z
N MET A 1 18.11 -21.14 -40.71
CA MET A 1 18.08 -21.29 -39.23
C MET A 1 17.15 -20.23 -38.66
N LYS A 2 16.11 -20.64 -37.93
CA LYS A 2 15.22 -19.74 -37.18
C LYS A 2 15.95 -19.21 -35.93
N LYS A 3 15.70 -17.94 -35.57
CA LYS A 3 15.39 -17.47 -34.21
C LYS A 3 15.05 -15.98 -34.28
N GLY A 4 13.77 -15.67 -34.14
CA GLY A 4 13.28 -14.31 -33.98
C GLY A 4 13.56 -13.78 -32.57
N LYS A 5 13.57 -12.47 -32.44
CA LYS A 5 13.24 -11.78 -31.18
C LYS A 5 12.36 -10.58 -31.53
N LEU A 6 11.26 -10.56 -30.81
CA LEU A 6 10.03 -9.81 -30.99
C LEU A 6 9.97 -8.76 -29.87
N TYR A 7 9.36 -7.61 -30.19
CA TYR A 7 8.77 -6.58 -29.31
C TYR A 7 9.72 -5.80 -28.38
N LEU A 8 9.90 -4.47 -28.54
CA LEU A 8 8.93 -3.35 -28.52
C LEU A 8 8.35 -3.15 -27.11
N MET A 9 9.04 -2.32 -26.32
CA MET A 9 8.42 -1.58 -25.21
C MET A 9 8.86 -0.13 -25.26
N SER A 10 7.98 0.67 -25.87
CA SER A 10 7.91 2.11 -25.73
C SER A 10 7.45 2.45 -24.30
N LEU A 11 8.37 2.95 -23.48
CA LEU A 11 8.00 3.61 -22.22
C LEU A 11 7.85 5.11 -22.52
N ALA A 12 6.59 5.49 -22.74
CA ALA A 12 6.17 6.88 -22.83
C ALA A 12 6.44 7.55 -21.47
N MET A 13 7.48 8.39 -21.44
CA MET A 13 7.75 9.31 -20.35
C MET A 13 6.70 10.43 -20.40
N GLY A 14 5.52 10.15 -19.86
CA GLY A 14 4.43 11.11 -19.67
C GLY A 14 4.64 11.87 -18.37
N ALA A 15 4.83 13.19 -18.49
CA ALA A 15 5.03 14.13 -17.40
C ALA A 15 3.95 14.05 -16.31
N ILE A 16 4.36 14.00 -15.03
CA ILE A 16 3.49 14.37 -13.90
C ILE A 16 4.32 15.16 -12.87
N PHE A 17 4.49 16.46 -13.13
CA PHE A 17 4.65 17.45 -12.07
C PHE A 17 3.30 18.12 -11.85
N PHE A 18 2.45 17.54 -11.00
CA PHE A 18 1.45 18.29 -10.22
C PHE A 18 1.11 17.47 -8.97
N ALA A 19 1.65 17.90 -7.83
CA ALA A 19 1.37 17.36 -6.52
C ALA A 19 -0.05 17.74 -6.07
N CYS A 20 -1.01 16.90 -6.44
CA CYS A 20 -2.18 16.59 -5.62
C CYS A 20 -2.24 15.05 -5.62
N ASN A 21 -2.02 14.43 -4.47
CA ASN A 21 -1.89 12.98 -4.32
C ASN A 21 -3.21 12.25 -4.63
N ASN A 22 -3.56 12.14 -5.91
CA ASN A 22 -4.83 11.63 -6.44
C ASN A 22 -4.84 10.10 -6.62
N GLN A 23 -3.75 9.45 -6.24
CA GLN A 23 -3.57 8.01 -6.34
C GLN A 23 -4.63 7.27 -5.50
N THR A 24 -5.14 6.13 -5.96
CA THR A 24 -5.99 5.24 -5.15
C THR A 24 -5.16 4.50 -4.09
N PRO A 25 -5.78 3.91 -3.06
CA PRO A 25 -5.07 3.02 -2.13
C PRO A 25 -4.31 1.88 -2.84
N GLN A 26 -4.91 1.27 -3.85
CA GLN A 26 -4.32 0.17 -4.60
C GLN A 26 -3.11 0.62 -5.42
N GLU A 27 -3.23 1.73 -6.15
CA GLU A 27 -2.10 2.27 -6.89
C GLU A 27 -0.96 2.62 -5.93
N LYS A 28 -1.25 3.18 -4.75
CA LYS A 28 -0.23 3.51 -3.75
C LYS A 28 0.44 2.25 -3.21
N ALA A 29 -0.33 1.18 -3.00
CA ALA A 29 0.21 -0.11 -2.62
C ALA A 29 1.15 -0.63 -3.72
N THR A 30 0.76 -0.60 -5.00
CA THR A 30 1.64 -1.00 -6.11
C THR A 30 2.94 -0.20 -6.16
N ASP A 31 2.89 1.12 -6.04
CA ASP A 31 4.11 1.96 -6.03
C ASP A 31 5.03 1.63 -4.84
N GLN A 32 4.46 1.36 -3.66
CA GLN A 32 5.24 0.96 -2.49
C GLN A 32 5.78 -0.47 -2.60
N MET A 33 5.07 -1.37 -3.27
CA MET A 33 5.55 -2.71 -3.61
C MET A 33 6.80 -2.61 -4.49
N GLU A 34 6.74 -1.88 -5.61
CA GLU A 34 7.88 -1.70 -6.52
C GLU A 34 9.10 -1.10 -5.80
N LYS A 35 8.87 -0.10 -4.92
CA LYS A 35 9.94 0.48 -4.09
C LYS A 35 10.54 -0.52 -3.12
N ALA A 36 9.73 -1.37 -2.51
CA ALA A 36 10.19 -2.38 -1.57
C ALA A 36 10.96 -3.50 -2.29
N GLU A 37 10.49 -3.98 -3.43
CA GLU A 37 11.20 -4.98 -4.25
C GLU A 37 12.58 -4.49 -4.67
N ASN A 38 12.67 -3.26 -5.18
CA ASN A 38 13.95 -2.67 -5.57
C ASN A 38 14.95 -2.59 -4.41
N LYS A 39 14.46 -2.28 -3.20
CA LYS A 39 15.31 -2.27 -1.99
C LYS A 39 15.72 -3.67 -1.55
N ALA A 40 14.82 -4.65 -1.62
CA ALA A 40 15.15 -6.04 -1.30
C ALA A 40 16.25 -6.60 -2.21
N LEU A 41 16.17 -6.30 -3.52
CA LEU A 41 17.19 -6.66 -4.51
C LEU A 41 18.54 -6.00 -4.20
N ALA A 42 18.55 -4.68 -3.99
CA ALA A 42 19.77 -3.94 -3.67
C ALA A 42 20.45 -4.47 -2.38
N SER A 43 19.70 -4.69 -1.31
CA SER A 43 20.24 -5.25 -0.05
C SER A 43 20.78 -6.67 -0.23
N SER A 44 20.18 -7.47 -1.12
CA SER A 44 20.65 -8.83 -1.43
C SER A 44 21.97 -8.83 -2.21
N GLU A 45 22.08 -7.97 -3.23
CA GLU A 45 23.32 -7.79 -4.01
C GLU A 45 24.48 -7.32 -3.11
N ASP A 46 24.19 -6.34 -2.25
CA ASP A 46 25.13 -5.79 -1.29
C ASP A 46 25.58 -6.81 -0.23
N ALA A 47 24.71 -7.74 0.16
CA ALA A 47 25.05 -8.82 1.10
C ALA A 47 26.04 -9.81 0.47
N MET A 48 25.89 -10.09 -0.82
CA MET A 48 26.81 -10.97 -1.57
C MET A 48 28.18 -10.32 -1.80
N ALA A 49 28.23 -8.99 -1.94
CA ALA A 49 29.47 -8.26 -2.23
C ALA A 49 30.35 -7.98 -1.01
N THR A 50 29.78 -7.92 0.22
CA THR A 50 30.53 -7.51 1.43
C THR A 50 30.29 -8.47 2.61
N SER A 51 31.33 -9.13 3.15
CA SER A 51 31.14 -10.17 4.18
C SER A 51 30.84 -9.65 5.60
N GLU A 52 31.26 -8.43 5.95
CA GLU A 52 31.21 -7.92 7.35
C GLU A 52 29.80 -7.52 7.84
N SER A 53 28.78 -7.48 6.98
CA SER A 53 27.39 -7.14 7.36
C SER A 53 26.33 -7.99 6.63
N ALA A 54 26.73 -9.15 6.08
CA ALA A 54 25.86 -9.98 5.25
C ALA A 54 24.55 -10.39 5.98
N ALA A 55 24.63 -10.68 7.29
CA ALA A 55 23.44 -11.07 8.09
C ALA A 55 22.43 -9.92 8.27
N ALA A 56 22.91 -8.69 8.50
CA ALA A 56 22.03 -7.53 8.65
C ALA A 56 21.37 -7.16 7.31
N LYS A 57 22.15 -7.18 6.22
CA LYS A 57 21.64 -6.93 4.86
C LYS A 57 20.66 -7.99 4.39
N ASN A 58 20.90 -9.26 4.72
CA ASN A 58 19.94 -10.33 4.45
C ASN A 58 18.63 -10.15 5.24
N THR A 59 18.71 -9.71 6.50
CA THR A 59 17.52 -9.39 7.30
C THR A 59 16.74 -8.23 6.69
N GLU A 60 17.42 -7.20 6.22
CA GLU A 60 16.81 -6.05 5.54
C GLU A 60 16.12 -6.47 4.23
N ALA A 61 16.74 -7.34 3.42
CA ALA A 61 16.14 -7.89 2.21
C ALA A 61 14.84 -8.64 2.49
N VAL A 62 14.81 -9.47 3.54
CA VAL A 62 13.59 -10.19 3.97
C VAL A 62 12.51 -9.21 4.42
N ILE A 63 12.85 -8.18 5.22
CA ILE A 63 11.88 -7.16 5.66
C ILE A 63 11.24 -6.47 4.45
N TYR A 64 12.04 -6.03 3.49
CA TYR A 64 11.51 -5.37 2.30
C TYR A 64 10.71 -6.32 1.40
N SER A 65 11.10 -7.59 1.29
CA SER A 65 10.31 -8.60 0.57
C SER A 65 8.94 -8.79 1.21
N ASN A 66 8.85 -8.87 2.54
CA ASN A 66 7.57 -8.99 3.25
C ASN A 66 6.70 -7.74 3.06
N ILE A 67 7.30 -6.54 3.06
CA ILE A 67 6.59 -5.29 2.76
C ILE A 67 6.06 -5.29 1.33
N ALA A 68 6.86 -5.74 0.35
CA ALA A 68 6.45 -5.83 -1.04
C ALA A 68 5.23 -6.76 -1.18
N ALA A 69 5.31 -7.97 -0.62
CA ALA A 69 4.20 -8.91 -0.63
C ALA A 69 2.95 -8.32 0.05
N ALA A 70 3.09 -7.62 1.18
CA ALA A 70 1.95 -6.99 1.87
C ALA A 70 1.27 -5.92 1.03
N ASN A 71 2.06 -5.09 0.35
CA ASN A 71 1.55 -4.11 -0.59
C ASN A 71 0.91 -4.77 -1.83
N GLU A 72 1.49 -5.85 -2.36
CA GLU A 72 0.92 -6.61 -3.47
C GLU A 72 -0.45 -7.20 -3.10
N ALA A 73 -0.57 -7.76 -1.90
CA ALA A 73 -1.83 -8.33 -1.44
C ALA A 73 -2.92 -7.25 -1.28
N ILE A 74 -2.55 -6.06 -0.81
CA ILE A 74 -3.49 -4.93 -0.70
C ILE A 74 -3.89 -4.37 -2.07
N SER A 75 -2.95 -4.28 -3.02
CA SER A 75 -3.27 -3.74 -4.36
C SER A 75 -4.30 -4.59 -5.10
N LYS A 76 -4.40 -5.89 -4.75
CA LYS A 76 -5.40 -6.84 -5.27
C LYS A 76 -6.77 -6.75 -4.59
N ILE A 77 -6.90 -6.01 -3.49
CA ILE A 77 -8.19 -5.85 -2.81
C ILE A 77 -9.08 -4.91 -3.63
N PRO A 78 -10.27 -5.36 -4.07
CA PRO A 78 -11.15 -4.55 -4.88
C PRO A 78 -11.60 -3.29 -4.11
N ALA A 79 -11.66 -2.16 -4.83
CA ALA A 79 -12.24 -0.95 -4.26
C ALA A 79 -13.73 -1.20 -3.94
N PRO A 80 -14.21 -0.76 -2.77
CA PRO A 80 -15.62 -0.89 -2.42
C PRO A 80 -16.49 -0.04 -3.35
N GLN A 81 -17.69 -0.51 -3.63
CA GLN A 81 -18.72 0.30 -4.27
C GLN A 81 -19.28 1.27 -3.23
N LEU A 82 -19.19 2.57 -3.54
CA LEU A 82 -19.54 3.65 -2.62
C LEU A 82 -20.49 4.65 -3.29
N SER A 83 -21.49 5.08 -2.55
CA SER A 83 -22.65 5.83 -3.06
C SER A 83 -22.31 7.27 -3.46
N ASN A 84 -21.32 7.89 -2.82
CA ASN A 84 -21.03 9.32 -2.98
C ASN A 84 -19.55 9.68 -2.82
N ALA A 85 -19.22 10.95 -3.04
CA ALA A 85 -17.85 11.46 -2.98
C ALA A 85 -17.26 11.48 -1.56
N GLU A 86 -18.09 11.71 -0.54
CA GLU A 86 -17.64 11.74 0.86
C GLU A 86 -17.19 10.35 1.31
N ALA A 87 -17.98 9.32 1.01
CA ALA A 87 -17.62 7.93 1.25
C ALA A 87 -16.32 7.56 0.51
N LYS A 88 -16.18 7.96 -0.75
CA LYS A 88 -14.94 7.73 -1.54
C LYS A 88 -13.72 8.42 -0.93
N SER A 89 -13.90 9.63 -0.39
CA SER A 89 -12.85 10.38 0.31
C SER A 89 -12.40 9.65 1.58
N LEU A 90 -13.34 9.20 2.40
CA LEU A 90 -13.06 8.43 3.62
C LEU A 90 -12.32 7.12 3.30
N TYR A 91 -12.82 6.36 2.33
CA TYR A 91 -12.16 5.16 1.81
C TYR A 91 -10.72 5.45 1.36
N THR A 92 -10.54 6.48 0.53
CA THR A 92 -9.22 6.81 -0.03
C THR A 92 -8.23 7.19 1.07
N ARG A 93 -8.65 8.03 2.03
CA ARG A 93 -7.86 8.42 3.19
C ARG A 93 -7.49 7.19 4.04
N LEU A 94 -8.49 6.36 4.36
CA LEU A 94 -8.28 5.16 5.19
C LEU A 94 -7.31 4.19 4.52
N GLY A 95 -7.57 3.80 3.28
CA GLY A 95 -6.74 2.86 2.54
C GLY A 95 -5.30 3.35 2.36
N LYS A 96 -5.09 4.63 2.02
CA LYS A 96 -3.74 5.22 1.97
C LYS A 96 -3.00 5.17 3.30
N THR A 97 -3.72 5.36 4.40
CA THR A 97 -3.14 5.32 5.75
C THR A 97 -2.76 3.90 6.15
N VAL A 98 -3.53 2.89 5.73
CA VAL A 98 -3.18 1.48 5.92
C VAL A 98 -1.93 1.11 5.14
N VAL A 99 -1.81 1.55 3.88
CA VAL A 99 -0.58 1.36 3.10
C VAL A 99 0.61 2.05 3.80
N ASP A 100 0.45 3.29 4.28
CA ASP A 100 1.52 3.96 5.04
C ASP A 100 1.91 3.19 6.31
N ARG A 101 0.92 2.60 7.00
CA ARG A 101 1.15 1.81 8.21
C ARG A 101 2.02 0.58 7.95
N ILE A 102 1.81 -0.11 6.84
CA ILE A 102 2.60 -1.28 6.44
C ILE A 102 4.02 -0.89 6.03
N ASN A 103 4.15 0.29 5.42
CA ASN A 103 5.43 0.78 4.94
C ASN A 103 6.25 1.55 5.99
N ALA A 104 5.68 1.82 7.17
CA ALA A 104 6.35 2.47 8.30
C ALA A 104 7.64 1.73 8.68
N LYS A 105 8.71 2.49 8.98
CA LYS A 105 10.04 1.95 9.28
C LYS A 105 10.34 1.93 10.77
N THR A 106 9.56 2.68 11.55
CA THR A 106 9.72 2.76 13.01
C THR A 106 8.41 2.45 13.72
N ALA A 107 8.52 2.03 14.99
CA ALA A 107 7.36 1.81 15.85
C ALA A 107 6.55 3.10 16.06
N LEU A 108 7.21 4.26 16.15
CA LEU A 108 6.55 5.55 16.31
C LEU A 108 5.72 5.91 15.06
N GLU A 109 6.30 5.80 13.87
CA GLU A 109 5.56 6.02 12.62
C GLU A 109 4.37 5.07 12.50
N ALA A 110 4.56 3.80 12.86
CA ALA A 110 3.49 2.82 12.87
C ALA A 110 2.36 3.25 13.82
N MET A 111 2.68 3.64 15.06
CA MET A 111 1.69 4.13 16.03
C MET A 111 0.94 5.37 15.53
N ASP A 112 1.65 6.33 14.92
CA ASP A 112 1.02 7.53 14.35
C ASP A 112 -0.01 7.18 13.26
N LYS A 113 0.28 6.15 12.45
CA LYS A 113 -0.67 5.66 11.44
C LYS A 113 -1.84 4.88 12.05
N GLU A 114 -1.63 4.11 13.12
CA GLU A 114 -2.74 3.49 13.86
C GLU A 114 -3.70 4.54 14.43
N ASP A 115 -3.16 5.60 15.04
CA ASP A 115 -3.96 6.72 15.54
C ASP A 115 -4.71 7.43 14.41
N ALA A 116 -4.08 7.61 13.25
CA ALA A 116 -4.73 8.17 12.07
C ALA A 116 -5.86 7.26 11.55
N ILE A 117 -5.66 5.95 11.51
CA ILE A 117 -6.71 4.97 11.18
C ILE A 117 -7.88 5.09 12.13
N GLN A 118 -7.63 5.16 13.44
CA GLN A 118 -8.69 5.29 14.43
C GLN A 118 -9.44 6.62 14.30
N ARG A 119 -8.73 7.73 14.04
CA ARG A 119 -9.35 9.03 13.73
C ARG A 119 -10.26 8.96 12.51
N ILE A 120 -9.83 8.31 11.42
CA ILE A 120 -10.65 8.16 10.21
C ILE A 120 -11.86 7.26 10.46
N LYS A 121 -11.73 6.19 11.25
CA LYS A 121 -12.88 5.35 11.65
C LYS A 121 -13.92 6.14 12.44
N ASN A 122 -13.47 6.98 13.37
CA ASN A 122 -14.36 7.87 14.11
C ASN A 122 -15.02 8.90 13.18
N ASP A 123 -14.29 9.42 12.20
CA ASP A 123 -14.83 10.32 11.17
C ASP A 123 -15.94 9.63 10.34
N ASN A 124 -15.69 8.40 9.90
CA ASN A 124 -16.67 7.56 9.19
C ASN A 124 -17.95 7.38 10.00
N ALA A 125 -17.84 7.07 11.31
CA ALA A 125 -18.99 6.94 12.20
C ALA A 125 -19.78 8.25 12.37
N ARG A 126 -19.09 9.39 12.50
CA ARG A 126 -19.75 10.71 12.58
C ARG A 126 -20.47 11.06 11.28
N LYS A 127 -19.87 10.77 10.13
CA LYS A 127 -20.47 11.01 8.80
C LYS A 127 -21.70 10.16 8.57
N LEU A 128 -21.72 8.92 9.07
CA LEU A 128 -22.90 8.08 9.09
C LEU A 128 -24.01 8.69 9.95
N GLN A 129 -23.69 9.11 11.18
CA GLN A 129 -24.66 9.73 12.09
C GLN A 129 -25.25 11.03 11.55
N ALA A 130 -24.45 11.80 10.80
CA ALA A 130 -24.88 13.02 10.13
C ALA A 130 -25.68 12.78 8.84
N GLY A 131 -25.82 11.52 8.40
CA GLY A 131 -26.49 11.17 7.14
C GLY A 131 -25.71 11.56 5.88
N GLU A 132 -24.42 11.89 6.01
CA GLU A 132 -23.56 12.27 4.89
C GLU A 132 -23.08 11.05 4.08
N ILE A 133 -23.10 9.87 4.70
CA ILE A 133 -22.88 8.57 4.05
C ILE A 133 -23.97 7.59 4.48
N THR A 134 -24.15 6.52 3.70
CA THR A 134 -25.11 5.47 4.02
C THR A 134 -24.51 4.42 4.97
N GLN A 135 -25.36 3.62 5.63
CA GLN A 135 -24.91 2.45 6.39
C GLN A 135 -24.10 1.49 5.52
N SER A 136 -24.50 1.29 4.26
CA SER A 136 -23.78 0.44 3.32
C SER A 136 -22.38 0.98 3.01
N ASP A 137 -22.20 2.29 2.89
CA ASP A 137 -20.87 2.89 2.68
C ASP A 137 -19.98 2.64 3.89
N TYR A 138 -20.52 2.87 5.10
CA TYR A 138 -19.81 2.64 6.35
C TYR A 138 -19.33 1.19 6.47
N ASP A 139 -20.23 0.23 6.24
CA ASP A 139 -19.93 -1.20 6.33
C ASP A 139 -18.89 -1.63 5.28
N ASN A 140 -19.03 -1.14 4.04
CA ASN A 140 -18.09 -1.44 2.96
C ASN A 140 -16.68 -0.89 3.23
N ILE A 141 -16.58 0.32 3.82
CA ILE A 141 -15.29 0.93 4.21
C ILE A 141 -14.63 0.12 5.32
N LEU A 142 -15.39 -0.30 6.35
CA LEU A 142 -14.85 -1.11 7.44
C LEU A 142 -14.47 -2.52 7.00
N LYS A 143 -15.26 -3.11 6.09
CA LYS A 143 -14.91 -4.38 5.47
C LYS A 143 -13.59 -4.29 4.70
N TYR A 144 -13.42 -3.26 3.86
CA TYR A 144 -12.17 -3.03 3.15
C TYR A 144 -10.97 -2.91 4.11
N LEU A 145 -11.13 -2.22 5.25
CA LEU A 145 -10.09 -2.12 6.28
C LEU A 145 -9.72 -3.51 6.85
N ALA A 146 -10.74 -4.31 7.17
CA ALA A 146 -10.53 -5.67 7.68
C ALA A 146 -9.82 -6.56 6.65
N ASP A 147 -10.22 -6.47 5.38
CA ASP A 147 -9.62 -7.21 4.27
C ASP A 147 -8.14 -6.82 4.10
N CYS A 148 -7.79 -5.53 4.21
CA CYS A 148 -6.39 -5.07 4.15
C CYS A 148 -5.53 -5.65 5.29
N PHE A 149 -6.06 -5.68 6.50
CA PHE A 149 -5.34 -6.26 7.64
C PHE A 149 -5.25 -7.79 7.59
N ALA A 150 -6.26 -8.46 7.03
CA ALA A 150 -6.21 -9.91 6.81
C ALA A 150 -5.16 -10.25 5.74
N ALA A 151 -5.15 -9.52 4.62
CA ALA A 151 -4.20 -9.71 3.53
C ALA A 151 -2.75 -9.51 4.01
N SER A 152 -2.47 -8.43 4.73
CA SER A 152 -1.11 -8.16 5.24
C SER A 152 -0.62 -9.16 6.30
N LYS A 153 -1.52 -9.79 7.08
CA LYS A 153 -1.16 -10.81 8.07
C LYS A 153 -0.85 -12.17 7.46
N SER A 154 -1.47 -12.51 6.32
CA SER A 154 -1.31 -13.81 5.64
C SER A 154 0.05 -14.06 4.99
N ILE A 155 0.97 -13.11 5.15
CA ILE A 155 2.26 -13.04 4.44
C ILE A 155 3.43 -13.41 5.37
N ASN A 156 3.15 -13.63 6.65
CA ASN A 156 4.11 -14.13 7.65
C ASN A 156 3.88 -15.60 7.98
#